data_AF-A0A1E3QZR7-F1
#
_entry.id   AF-A0A1E3QZR7-F1
#
_cell.length_a   1.000
_cell.length_b   1.000
_cell.length_c   1.000
_cell.angle_alpha   90.00
_cell.angle_beta   90.00
_cell.angle_gamma   90.00
#
_symmetry.space_group_name_H-M   'P 1'
#
loop_
_entity.id
_entity.type
_entity.pdbx_description
1 polymer ?
#
loop_
_entity_poly.entity_id
_entity_poly.type
_entity_poly.pdbx_seq_one_letter_code
_entity_poly.pdbx_strand_id
1 'polypeptide(L)'
;MDREIVSVIDLYREWFIPGADGLCVETLERGSKAWRKGPQNKTFFLRRKVVIEEIVKVARETGKPQVEIAQMFERVRSERNIGLAKLASAIKKGEIKVV
;
A
#
# COMPACT_ATOMS: atom_id res chain seq x y z
N MET A 1 4.17 -16.72 2.99
CA MET A 1 3.72 -15.34 3.27
C MET A 1 2.38 -15.18 2.53
N ASP A 2 1.35 -15.90 2.98
CA ASP A 2 0.03 -15.98 2.31
C ASP A 2 -1.01 -15.15 3.06
N ARG A 3 -0.68 -13.89 3.38
CA ARG A 3 -1.70 -12.96 3.83
C ARG A 3 -2.45 -12.47 2.60
N GLU A 4 -3.72 -12.81 2.50
CA GLU A 4 -4.59 -12.24 1.48
C GLU A 4 -4.71 -10.73 1.75
N ILE A 5 -4.36 -9.92 0.77
CA ILE A 5 -4.40 -8.46 0.89
C ILE A 5 -5.64 -7.96 0.19
N VAL A 6 -6.68 -7.76 1.01
CA VAL A 6 -8.02 -7.36 0.56
C VAL A 6 -8.31 -5.89 0.83
N SER A 7 -7.59 -5.27 1.78
CA SER A 7 -7.76 -3.86 2.16
C SER A 7 -6.47 -3.04 2.10
N VAL A 8 -6.62 -1.71 2.11
CA VAL A 8 -5.48 -0.77 2.22
C VAL A 8 -4.78 -0.92 3.57
N ILE A 9 -5.52 -1.29 4.62
CA ILE A 9 -4.95 -1.54 5.94
C ILE A 9 -4.08 -2.80 5.93
N ASP A 10 -4.53 -3.88 5.29
CA ASP A 10 -3.72 -5.09 5.15
C ASP A 10 -2.44 -4.81 4.36
N LEU A 11 -2.56 -3.98 3.31
CA LEU A 11 -1.42 -3.52 2.55
C LEU A 11 -0.44 -2.69 3.41
N TYR A 12 -0.94 -1.76 4.22
CA TYR A 12 -0.12 -0.99 5.15
C TYR A 12 0.60 -1.90 6.14
N ARG A 13 -0.10 -2.90 6.70
CA ARG A 13 0.48 -3.86 7.63
C ARG A 13 1.55 -4.72 6.97
N GLU A 14 1.31 -5.25 5.77
CA GLU A 14 2.33 -5.98 4.98
C GLU A 14 3.58 -5.11 4.77
N TRP A 15 3.37 -3.82 4.52
CA TRP A 15 4.45 -2.93 4.15
C TRP A 15 5.34 -2.50 5.31
N PHE A 16 4.72 -2.13 6.44
CA PHE A 16 5.43 -1.48 7.55
C PHE A 16 5.53 -2.35 8.81
N ILE A 17 4.67 -3.35 8.98
CA ILE A 17 4.68 -4.18 10.19
C ILE A 17 5.40 -5.49 9.91
N PRO A 18 6.51 -5.78 10.61
CA PRO A 18 7.22 -7.04 10.47
C PRO A 18 6.32 -8.26 10.71
N GLY A 19 6.50 -9.29 9.89
CA GLY A 19 5.92 -10.61 10.10
C GLY A 19 6.58 -11.37 11.24
N ALA A 20 6.21 -12.64 11.41
CA ALA A 20 6.79 -13.53 12.41
C ALA A 20 8.30 -13.79 12.18
N ASP A 21 8.77 -13.60 10.95
CA ASP A 21 10.17 -13.66 10.53
C ASP A 21 10.93 -12.34 10.79
N GLY A 22 10.28 -11.33 11.37
CA GLY A 22 10.88 -10.02 11.62
C GLY A 22 11.07 -9.17 10.36
N LEU A 23 10.53 -9.58 9.22
CA LEU A 23 10.65 -8.85 7.95
C LEU A 23 9.32 -8.25 7.52
N CYS A 24 9.36 -7.03 7.01
CA CYS A 24 8.26 -6.40 6.27
C CYS A 24 8.71 -6.07 4.84
N VAL A 25 7.76 -5.73 3.96
CA VAL A 25 8.10 -5.42 2.57
C VAL A 25 9.07 -4.23 2.49
N GLU A 26 8.98 -3.24 3.37
CA GLU A 26 9.94 -2.14 3.39
C GLU A 26 11.38 -2.64 3.64
N THR A 27 11.58 -3.53 4.62
CA THR A 27 12.90 -4.09 4.93
C THR A 27 13.43 -4.94 3.78
N LEU A 28 12.56 -5.77 3.19
CA LEU A 28 12.89 -6.59 2.02
C LEU A 28 13.29 -5.73 0.81
N GLU A 29 12.60 -4.61 0.62
CA GLU A 29 12.88 -3.65 -0.45
C GLU A 29 14.20 -2.90 -0.28
N ARG A 30 14.59 -2.59 0.96
CA ARG A 30 15.89 -1.98 1.28
C ARG A 30 17.06 -2.95 1.07
N GLY A 31 16.82 -4.25 1.25
CA GLY A 31 17.82 -5.30 1.05
C GLY A 31 18.01 -5.67 -0.43
N SER A 32 17.35 -6.76 -0.85
CA SER A 32 17.50 -7.31 -2.21
C SER A 32 16.16 -7.47 -2.88
N LYS A 33 16.03 -7.02 -4.13
CA LYS A 33 14.79 -7.17 -4.93
C LYS A 33 14.48 -8.61 -5.33
N ALA A 34 15.33 -9.58 -4.97
CA ALA A 34 15.21 -10.99 -5.31
C ALA A 34 13.97 -11.68 -4.71
N TRP A 35 13.35 -11.10 -3.66
CA TRP A 35 12.12 -11.63 -3.07
C TRP A 35 10.91 -11.52 -4.01
N ARG A 36 10.96 -10.61 -5.01
CA ARG A 36 9.90 -10.47 -6.04
C ARG A 36 10.06 -11.54 -7.12
N LYS A 37 9.72 -12.79 -6.79
CA LYS A 37 9.80 -13.91 -7.74
C LYS A 37 8.72 -13.79 -8.82
N GLY A 38 9.11 -13.48 -10.05
CA GLY A 38 8.27 -13.56 -11.25
C GLY A 38 7.55 -12.25 -11.69
N PRO A 39 7.12 -12.16 -12.97
CA PRO A 39 6.55 -10.94 -13.54
C PRO A 39 5.23 -10.50 -12.90
N GLN A 40 4.35 -11.44 -12.56
CA GLN A 40 3.06 -11.14 -11.93
C GLN A 40 3.24 -10.46 -10.56
N ASN A 41 4.15 -10.98 -9.74
CA ASN A 41 4.49 -10.39 -8.45
C ASN A 41 5.07 -8.99 -8.59
N LYS A 42 5.81 -8.68 -9.67
CA LYS A 42 6.28 -7.31 -9.95
C LYS A 42 5.12 -6.36 -10.23
N THR A 43 4.13 -6.75 -11.03
CA THR A 43 3.00 -5.87 -11.34
C THR A 43 2.11 -5.60 -10.13
N PHE A 44 1.80 -6.64 -9.35
CA PHE A 44 1.04 -6.47 -8.09
C PHE A 44 1.80 -5.59 -7.11
N PHE A 45 3.11 -5.82 -6.95
CA PHE A 45 3.98 -4.99 -6.13
C PHE A 45 3.96 -3.52 -6.56
N LEU A 46 4.12 -3.21 -7.84
CA LEU A 46 4.15 -1.83 -8.32
C LEU A 46 2.84 -1.10 -8.04
N ARG A 47 1.70 -1.77 -8.21
CA ARG A 47 0.38 -1.19 -7.90
C ARG A 47 0.23 -0.92 -6.40
N ARG A 48 0.63 -1.87 -5.56
CA ARG A 48 0.64 -1.72 -4.10
C ARG A 48 1.56 -0.59 -3.65
N LYS A 49 2.74 -0.48 -4.24
CA LYS A 49 3.71 0.58 -3.95
C LYS A 49 3.13 1.97 -4.18
N VAL A 50 2.37 2.18 -5.25
CA VAL A 50 1.72 3.48 -5.53
C VAL A 50 0.81 3.91 -4.37
N VAL A 51 0.01 2.99 -3.82
CA VAL A 51 -0.87 3.30 -2.69
C VAL A 51 -0.05 3.65 -1.46
N ILE A 52 1.01 2.89 -1.18
CA ILE A 52 1.90 3.14 -0.04
C ILE A 52 2.64 4.47 -0.16
N GLU A 53 3.19 4.79 -1.34
CA GLU A 53 3.88 6.05 -1.58
C GLU A 53 2.96 7.25 -1.36
N GLU A 54 1.70 7.15 -1.80
CA GLU A 54 0.73 8.22 -1.56
C GLU A 54 0.33 8.32 -0.08
N ILE A 55 0.18 7.20 0.65
CA ILE A 55 -0.03 7.22 2.10
C ILE A 55 1.12 7.95 2.81
N VAL A 56 2.37 7.62 2.46
CA VAL A 56 3.55 8.26 3.06
C VAL A 56 3.61 9.74 2.73
N LYS A 57 3.32 10.10 1.47
CA LYS A 57 3.31 11.49 1.02
C LYS A 57 2.25 12.31 1.76
N VAL A 58 1.00 11.86 1.78
CA VAL A 58 -0.10 12.57 2.44
C VAL A 58 0.12 12.67 3.95
N ALA A 59 0.66 11.61 4.58
CA ALA A 59 1.03 11.65 6.00
C ALA A 59 2.07 12.76 6.30
N ARG A 60 3.06 12.94 5.41
CA ARG A 60 4.05 14.02 5.53
C ARG A 60 3.44 15.40 5.31
N GLU A 61 2.55 15.55 4.34
CA GLU A 61 1.90 16.82 4.00
C GLU A 61 0.92 17.28 5.10
N THR A 62 0.23 16.34 5.74
CA THR A 62 -0.80 16.63 6.76
C THR A 62 -0.32 16.55 8.19
N GLY A 63 0.87 15.97 8.43
CA GLY A 63 1.38 15.66 9.77
C GLY A 63 0.65 14.52 10.48
N LYS A 64 -0.26 13.82 9.79
CA LYS A 64 -1.04 12.71 10.36
C LYS A 64 -0.29 11.39 10.34
N PRO A 65 -0.56 10.46 11.29
CA PRO A 65 -0.01 9.12 11.25
C PRO A 65 -0.38 8.37 9.95
N GLN A 66 0.58 7.61 9.39
CA GLN A 66 0.37 6.83 8.16
C GLN A 66 -0.80 5.85 8.27
N VAL A 67 -1.04 5.27 9.46
CA VAL A 67 -2.17 4.38 9.71
C VAL A 67 -3.51 5.09 9.57
N GLU A 68 -3.61 6.35 9.99
CA GLU A 68 -4.81 7.17 9.83
C GLU A 68 -5.05 7.46 8.35
N ILE A 69 -4.01 7.85 7.62
CA ILE A 69 -4.10 8.08 6.17
C ILE A 69 -4.49 6.79 5.43
N ALA A 70 -3.96 5.63 5.82
CA ALA A 70 -4.36 4.34 5.28
C ALA A 70 -5.85 4.05 5.52
N GLN A 71 -6.39 4.39 6.70
CA GLN A 71 -7.82 4.28 7.00
C GLN A 71 -8.66 5.21 6.14
N MET A 72 -8.19 6.44 5.86
CA MET A 72 -8.88 7.37 4.98
C MET A 72 -8.95 6.84 3.54
N PHE A 73 -7.85 6.28 3.02
CA PHE A 73 -7.84 5.64 1.70
C PHE A 73 -8.74 4.41 1.65
N GLU A 74 -8.75 3.58 2.71
CA GLU A 74 -9.65 2.43 2.82
C GLU A 74 -11.12 2.86 2.79
N ARG A 75 -11.45 3.93 3.51
CA ARG A 75 -12.79 4.50 3.51
C ARG A 75 -13.21 4.96 2.12
N VAL A 76 -12.38 5.74 1.42
CA VAL A 76 -12.67 6.17 0.04
C VAL A 76 -12.81 4.98 -0.90
N ARG A 77 -11.95 3.96 -0.75
CA ARG A 77 -12.00 2.72 -1.53
C ARG A 77 -13.33 1.99 -1.34
N SER A 78 -13.76 1.87 -0.08
CA SER A 78 -15.01 1.20 0.31
C SER A 78 -16.24 1.98 -0.16
N GLU A 79 -16.28 3.30 0.08
CA GLU A 79 -17.37 4.19 -0.35
C GLU A 79 -17.56 4.19 -1.87
N ARG A 80 -16.45 4.11 -2.64
CA ARG A 80 -16.50 4.01 -4.10
C ARG A 80 -16.68 2.59 -4.61
N ASN A 81 -16.72 1.59 -3.73
CA ASN A 81 -16.79 0.16 -4.03
C ASN A 81 -15.77 -0.28 -5.10
N ILE A 82 -14.50 0.07 -4.91
CA ILE A 82 -13.41 -0.25 -5.84
C ILE A 82 -12.36 -1.20 -5.24
N GLY A 83 -11.76 -2.04 -6.07
CA GLY A 83 -10.62 -2.87 -5.67
C GLY A 83 -9.31 -2.07 -5.56
N LEU A 84 -8.31 -2.63 -4.87
CA LEU A 84 -6.98 -2.02 -4.67
C LEU A 84 -6.28 -1.62 -5.98
N ALA A 85 -6.43 -2.41 -7.05
CA ALA A 85 -5.84 -2.09 -8.35
C ALA A 85 -6.45 -0.81 -8.96
N LYS A 86 -7.76 -0.63 -8.81
CA LYS A 86 -8.46 0.57 -9.32
C LYS A 86 -8.16 1.78 -8.44
N LEU A 87 -8.04 1.60 -7.12
CA LEU A 87 -7.55 2.63 -6.21
C LEU A 87 -6.15 3.12 -6.61
N ALA A 88 -5.20 2.22 -6.83
CA ALA A 88 -3.84 2.57 -7.26
C ALA A 88 -3.84 3.35 -8.60
N SER A 89 -4.68 2.95 -9.55
CA SER A 89 -4.84 3.67 -10.81
C SER A 89 -5.42 5.07 -10.61
N ALA A 90 -6.45 5.21 -9.76
CA ALA A 90 -7.10 6.50 -9.49
C ALA A 90 -6.15 7.47 -8.76
N ILE A 91 -5.36 6.98 -7.81
CA ILE A 91 -4.28 7.73 -7.15
C ILE A 91 -3.25 8.21 -8.18
N LYS A 92 -2.76 7.31 -9.05
CA LYS A 92 -1.77 7.66 -10.08
C LYS A 92 -2.28 8.74 -11.06
N LYS A 93 -3.59 8.77 -11.31
CA LYS A 93 -4.25 9.78 -12.16
C LYS A 93 -4.61 11.07 -11.40
N GLY A 94 -4.45 11.11 -10.08
CA GLY A 94 -4.83 12.25 -9.24
C GLY A 94 -6.34 12.37 -9.00
N GLU A 95 -7.13 11.33 -9.30
CA GLU A 95 -8.60 11.31 -9.18
C GLU A 95 -9.08 11.07 -7.73
N ILE A 96 -8.18 10.61 -6.86
CA ILE A 96 -8.44 10.38 -5.44
C ILE A 96 -7.35 11.06 -4.62
N LYS A 97 -7.78 11.89 -3.67
CA LYS A 97 -6.98 12.49 -2.61
C LYS A 97 -7.79 12.40 -1.31
N VAL A 98 -7.10 12.27 -0.18
CA VAL A 98 -7.72 12.17 1.15
C VAL A 98 -7.40 13.39 2.03
N VAL A 99 -7.20 14.54 1.39
CA VAL A 99 -6.85 15.83 2.02
C VAL A 99 -7.92 16.86 1.70
#